data_AF-A0A564U0H3-F1
#
_entry.id   AF-A0A564U0H3-F1
#
_cell.length_a   1.000
_cell.length_b   1.000
_cell.length_c   1.000
_cell.angle_alpha   90.00
_cell.angle_beta   90.00
_cell.angle_gamma   90.00
#
_symmetry.space_group_name_H-M   'P 1'
#
loop_
_entity.id
_entity.type
_entity.pdbx_description
1 polymer ?
#
loop_
_entity_poly.entity_id
_entity_poly.type
_entity_poly.pdbx_seq_one_letter_code
_entity_poly.pdbx_strand_id
1 'polypeptide(L)'
;MFGKRCSLCGEKLNSRGICTECGLDNSKSDKNYRINRSDCDGMPLTHVHEEKEKHRPDRKADHREINHKETNHKKRDYGKQGYRMNESDMTGKKRRKHVQTPDITNRRRPLKIVILAIIVIAVLGNLYEEHKYDIEYAIGDAVQGVFQDTGDQKTNDTDKTDYDHYQYVTREIPKEGERADYELSSGNYVAGVEIPEGIYTVTPKDDYDAVQIDDPENSIYLYEYTEGKKDKIEDIRLYKGAHLTLKCKTTVKLHTDNAQDVEAMETAGQSNPLTESVDIKGQKTLTAGRDLEPGIYDLRRVSGAGNVDIIIYSDEKEEINSWSQGLSEDGIDGETFHYLVIPENATLEVSEDLKIRLTPSKQIASTDYYGFYNR
;
A
#
# COMPACT_ATOMS: atom_id res chain seq x y z
N MET A 1 -19.04 20.84 28.08
CA MET A 1 -19.72 21.12 26.78
C MET A 1 -18.62 21.31 25.73
N PHE A 2 -18.23 20.24 25.05
CA PHE A 2 -17.23 20.35 23.98
C PHE A 2 -17.94 20.88 22.73
N GLY A 3 -17.57 22.09 22.30
CA GLY A 3 -18.11 22.68 21.07
C GLY A 3 -17.69 21.87 19.85
N LYS A 4 -18.53 21.88 18.81
CA LYS A 4 -18.23 21.24 17.52
C LYS A 4 -16.89 21.73 16.97
N ARG A 5 -16.09 20.82 16.43
CA ARG A 5 -14.77 21.08 15.80
C ARG A 5 -14.89 20.95 14.28
N CYS A 6 -13.96 21.59 13.57
CA CYS A 6 -13.88 21.53 12.11
C CYS A 6 -13.53 20.12 11.63
N SER A 7 -14.27 19.60 10.66
CA SER A 7 -14.04 18.28 10.04
C SER A 7 -12.70 18.17 9.30
N LEU A 8 -12.21 19.28 8.74
CA LEU A 8 -10.97 19.30 7.98
C LEU A 8 -9.70 19.49 8.83
N CYS A 9 -9.73 20.36 9.83
CA CYS A 9 -8.52 20.74 10.58
C CYS A 9 -8.65 20.65 12.12
N GLY A 10 -9.79 20.17 12.64
CA GLY A 10 -10.00 19.97 14.08
C GLY A 10 -10.19 21.23 14.92
N GLU A 11 -10.11 22.42 14.32
CA GLU A 11 -10.20 23.70 15.04
C GLU A 11 -11.61 24.13 15.45
N LYS A 12 -11.70 25.08 16.37
CA LYS A 12 -12.98 25.54 16.94
C LYS A 12 -13.85 26.24 15.89
N LEU A 13 -15.14 25.93 15.88
CA LEU A 13 -16.12 26.59 15.02
C LEU A 13 -16.71 27.85 15.68
N ASN A 14 -17.01 28.86 14.87
CA ASN A 14 -17.80 30.01 15.32
C ASN A 14 -19.29 29.65 15.50
N SER A 15 -20.10 30.61 15.97
CA SER A 15 -21.54 30.40 16.22
C SER A 15 -22.36 30.07 14.96
N ARG A 16 -21.80 30.24 13.76
CA ARG A 16 -22.40 29.88 12.47
C ARG A 16 -21.90 28.54 11.92
N GLY A 17 -21.06 27.81 12.66
CA GLY A 17 -20.49 26.54 12.21
C GLY A 17 -19.34 26.69 11.21
N ILE A 18 -18.77 27.89 11.07
CA ILE A 18 -17.65 28.15 10.17
C ILE A 18 -16.35 28.10 10.97
N CYS A 19 -15.34 27.39 10.46
CA CYS A 19 -14.02 27.32 11.05
C CYS A 19 -13.32 28.68 10.98
N THR A 20 -12.72 29.15 12.08
CA THR A 20 -12.04 30.45 12.11
C THR A 20 -10.67 30.42 11.43
N GLU A 21 -10.05 29.25 11.32
CA GLU A 21 -8.72 29.07 10.70
C GLU A 21 -8.82 28.84 9.19
N CYS A 22 -9.48 27.76 8.76
CA CYS A 22 -9.54 27.41 7.33
C CYS A 22 -10.78 27.95 6.59
N GLY A 23 -11.71 28.60 7.29
CA GLY A 23 -12.93 29.15 6.68
C GLY A 23 -13.97 28.11 6.27
N LEU A 24 -13.79 26.83 6.58
CA LEU A 24 -14.70 25.76 6.19
C LEU A 24 -16.05 25.85 6.95
N ASP A 25 -17.13 25.98 6.19
CA ASP A 25 -18.52 25.98 6.69
C ASP A 25 -19.08 24.58 7.03
N ASN A 26 -18.79 24.10 8.23
CA ASN A 26 -19.18 22.76 8.69
C ASN A 26 -20.69 22.56 8.88
N SER A 27 -21.53 23.55 8.54
CA SER A 27 -22.98 23.36 8.43
C SER A 27 -23.41 22.73 7.09
N LYS A 28 -22.50 22.64 6.12
CA LYS A 28 -22.73 22.06 4.79
C LYS A 28 -22.08 20.68 4.69
N SER A 29 -22.78 19.72 4.09
CA SER A 29 -22.19 18.43 3.70
C SER A 29 -21.34 18.59 2.44
N ASP A 30 -20.36 17.70 2.24
CA ASP A 30 -19.41 17.72 1.11
C ASP A 30 -20.08 17.86 -0.26
N LYS A 31 -21.30 17.32 -0.40
CA LYS A 31 -22.13 17.42 -1.62
C LYS A 31 -22.53 18.86 -1.99
N ASN A 32 -22.43 19.80 -1.04
CA ASN A 32 -22.77 21.21 -1.22
C ASN A 32 -21.54 22.11 -1.42
N TYR A 33 -20.33 21.57 -1.34
CA TYR A 33 -19.13 22.28 -1.72
C TYR A 33 -18.89 22.10 -3.22
N ARG A 34 -19.18 23.14 -3.98
CA ARG A 34 -18.72 23.22 -5.36
C ARG A 34 -17.30 23.75 -5.33
N ILE A 35 -16.34 22.91 -5.74
CA ILE A 35 -15.00 23.35 -6.09
C ILE A 35 -15.18 24.45 -7.13
N ASN A 36 -14.63 25.63 -6.86
CA ASN A 36 -14.59 26.70 -7.84
C ASN A 36 -13.77 26.20 -9.02
N ARG A 37 -14.45 25.81 -10.10
CA ARG A 37 -13.77 25.51 -11.36
C ARG A 37 -13.31 26.84 -11.92
N SER A 38 -12.00 26.99 -12.08
CA SER A 38 -11.47 28.07 -12.89
C SER A 38 -11.59 27.65 -14.36
N ASP A 39 -11.74 28.62 -15.27
CA ASP A 39 -11.69 28.34 -16.71
C ASP A 39 -10.32 27.82 -17.19
N CYS A 40 -9.36 27.65 -16.27
CA CYS A 40 -7.97 27.28 -16.54
C CYS A 40 -7.58 25.89 -16.01
N ASP A 41 -8.50 25.15 -15.37
CA ASP A 41 -8.22 23.86 -14.70
C ASP A 41 -7.82 22.70 -15.65
N GLY A 42 -7.71 22.96 -16.96
CA GLY A 42 -7.29 21.99 -17.98
C GLY A 42 -6.22 22.49 -18.94
N MET A 43 -5.57 23.63 -18.64
CA MET A 43 -4.51 24.20 -19.48
C MET A 43 -3.13 23.90 -18.89
N PRO A 44 -2.08 23.75 -19.71
CA PRO A 44 -0.71 23.60 -19.22
C PRO A 44 -0.31 24.82 -18.38
N LEU A 45 0.46 24.61 -17.31
CA LEU A 45 0.93 25.61 -16.33
C LEU A 45 1.85 26.72 -16.90
N THR A 46 1.80 26.97 -18.21
CA THR A 46 2.66 27.92 -18.94
C THR A 46 1.93 29.18 -19.40
N HIS A 47 0.63 29.31 -19.13
CA HIS A 47 -0.11 30.52 -19.51
C HIS A 47 -0.06 31.58 -18.39
N VAL A 48 0.48 32.75 -18.73
CA VAL A 48 0.40 33.95 -17.89
C VAL A 48 -0.91 34.65 -18.23
N HIS A 49 -1.78 34.89 -17.23
CA HIS A 49 -2.90 35.81 -17.41
C HIS A 49 -2.35 37.24 -17.53
N GLU A 50 -2.37 37.81 -18.74
CA GLU A 50 -2.34 39.27 -18.85
C GLU A 50 -3.63 39.80 -18.22
N GLU A 51 -3.47 40.63 -17.18
CA GLU A 51 -4.59 41.37 -16.60
C GLU A 51 -5.24 42.21 -17.70
N LYS A 52 -6.45 41.82 -18.13
CA LYS A 52 -7.33 42.77 -18.80
C LYS A 52 -7.63 43.88 -17.79
N GLU A 53 -7.10 45.06 -18.08
CA GLU A 53 -7.43 46.29 -17.36
C GLU A 53 -8.94 46.36 -17.10
N LYS A 54 -9.29 46.35 -15.81
CA LYS A 54 -10.66 46.61 -15.37
C LYS A 54 -10.99 48.05 -15.71
N HIS A 55 -11.64 48.26 -16.85
CA HIS A 55 -12.23 49.56 -17.15
C HIS A 55 -13.37 49.83 -16.16
N ARG A 56 -13.13 50.82 -15.31
CA ARG A 56 -14.06 51.34 -14.30
C ARG A 56 -15.21 52.04 -15.03
N PRO A 57 -16.48 51.86 -14.61
CA PRO A 57 -17.61 52.42 -15.35
C PRO A 57 -17.73 53.91 -15.05
N ASP A 58 -17.71 54.74 -16.08
CA ASP A 58 -18.09 56.14 -15.96
C ASP A 58 -19.38 56.47 -16.73
N ARG A 59 -20.15 57.37 -16.12
CA ARG A 59 -21.56 57.68 -16.41
C ARG A 59 -21.76 58.47 -17.71
N LYS A 60 -22.82 58.07 -18.43
CA LYS A 60 -23.76 58.86 -19.27
C LYS A 60 -23.21 59.62 -20.50
N ALA A 61 -23.75 59.31 -21.69
CA ALA A 61 -24.84 60.07 -22.33
C ALA A 61 -25.33 59.40 -23.63
N ASP A 62 -26.61 59.63 -23.91
CA ASP A 62 -27.43 59.23 -25.07
C ASP A 62 -26.78 59.39 -26.44
N HIS A 63 -27.08 58.46 -27.37
CA HIS A 63 -27.85 58.77 -28.59
C HIS A 63 -28.05 57.52 -29.49
N ARG A 64 -29.31 57.05 -29.51
CA ARG A 64 -30.20 56.79 -30.66
C ARG A 64 -29.71 55.96 -31.87
N GLU A 65 -30.40 54.82 -32.03
CA GLU A 65 -30.91 54.14 -33.26
C GLU A 65 -30.12 54.21 -34.58
N ILE A 66 -29.98 53.05 -35.24
CA ILE A 66 -30.73 52.71 -36.47
C ILE A 66 -30.55 51.21 -36.79
N ASN A 67 -31.69 50.54 -36.99
CA ASN A 67 -31.84 49.21 -37.58
C ASN A 67 -31.39 49.21 -39.05
N HIS A 68 -30.78 48.13 -39.55
CA HIS A 68 -31.07 47.63 -40.89
C HIS A 68 -30.79 46.12 -41.00
N LYS A 69 -31.88 45.36 -41.17
CA LYS A 69 -31.90 44.09 -41.91
C LYS A 69 -31.67 44.42 -43.39
N GLU A 70 -30.88 43.63 -44.11
CA GLU A 70 -31.33 42.94 -45.33
C GLU A 70 -30.27 42.03 -45.95
N THR A 71 -30.78 41.14 -46.79
CA THR A 71 -30.31 39.85 -47.28
C THR A 71 -29.53 39.87 -48.60
N ASN A 72 -28.80 38.76 -48.84
CA ASN A 72 -28.51 38.09 -50.13
C ASN A 72 -27.61 38.79 -51.18
N HIS A 73 -26.55 38.08 -51.65
CA HIS A 73 -26.42 37.66 -53.06
C HIS A 73 -25.25 36.68 -53.32
N LYS A 74 -25.53 35.69 -54.17
CA LYS A 74 -24.64 34.64 -54.75
C LYS A 74 -23.65 35.18 -55.80
N LYS A 75 -22.54 34.45 -56.01
CA LYS A 75 -21.96 33.97 -57.32
C LYS A 75 -20.61 33.28 -57.02
N ARG A 76 -20.32 32.00 -57.32
CA ARG A 76 -20.32 31.13 -58.53
C ARG A 76 -18.89 30.86 -59.05
N ASP A 77 -18.62 29.57 -59.17
CA ASP A 77 -17.51 28.79 -59.76
C ASP A 77 -16.82 29.33 -61.03
N TYR A 78 -15.54 28.94 -61.16
CA TYR A 78 -14.95 28.34 -62.36
C TYR A 78 -13.91 27.27 -61.96
N GLY A 79 -13.98 26.08 -62.55
CA GLY A 79 -12.97 25.03 -62.41
C GLY A 79 -12.31 24.65 -63.73
N LYS A 80 -11.27 23.80 -63.70
CA LYS A 80 -11.12 22.56 -64.51
C LYS A 80 -9.68 21.99 -64.54
N GLN A 81 -9.64 20.65 -64.39
CA GLN A 81 -8.81 19.62 -65.06
C GLN A 81 -7.27 19.64 -64.87
N GLY A 82 -6.56 18.54 -64.62
CA GLY A 82 -6.88 17.10 -64.60
C GLY A 82 -5.76 16.31 -65.30
N TYR A 83 -5.31 15.19 -64.72
CA TYR A 83 -4.75 14.03 -65.45
C TYR A 83 -5.00 12.75 -64.64
N ARG A 84 -5.33 11.69 -65.37
CA ARG A 84 -5.87 10.38 -64.94
C ARG A 84 -5.15 9.32 -65.77
N MET A 85 -4.86 8.15 -65.18
CA MET A 85 -4.86 6.79 -65.77
C MET A 85 -4.11 5.84 -64.82
N ASN A 86 -4.32 4.53 -64.79
CA ASN A 86 -5.50 3.66 -64.88
C ASN A 86 -5.02 2.24 -64.50
N GLU A 87 -6.00 1.43 -64.11
CA GLU A 87 -6.04 0.04 -63.65
C GLU A 87 -5.60 -1.02 -64.67
N SER A 88 -5.32 -2.27 -64.23
CA SER A 88 -5.73 -3.48 -64.95
C SER A 88 -5.79 -4.74 -64.05
N ASP A 89 -6.93 -5.41 -64.17
CA ASP A 89 -7.43 -6.66 -63.57
C ASP A 89 -6.67 -7.96 -63.92
N MET A 90 -6.89 -9.04 -63.14
CA MET A 90 -7.67 -10.22 -63.61
C MET A 90 -7.87 -11.35 -62.55
N THR A 91 -9.11 -11.46 -62.06
CA THR A 91 -10.03 -12.63 -61.98
C THR A 91 -9.59 -14.05 -61.54
N GLY A 92 -10.34 -14.66 -60.59
CA GLY A 92 -11.00 -15.97 -60.85
C GLY A 92 -11.24 -17.03 -59.73
N LYS A 93 -12.46 -17.04 -59.14
CA LYS A 93 -13.36 -18.19 -58.78
C LYS A 93 -13.21 -19.06 -57.50
N LYS A 94 -14.21 -18.86 -56.62
CA LYS A 94 -15.20 -19.78 -55.97
C LYS A 94 -14.76 -20.99 -55.10
N ARG A 95 -15.22 -21.02 -53.83
CA ARG A 95 -16.23 -21.99 -53.28
C ARG A 95 -16.71 -21.61 -51.85
N ARG A 96 -18.02 -21.81 -51.59
CA ARG A 96 -18.75 -21.62 -50.32
C ARG A 96 -18.62 -22.84 -49.38
N LYS A 97 -18.75 -22.62 -48.06
CA LYS A 97 -19.60 -23.34 -47.07
C LYS A 97 -19.54 -22.55 -45.75
N HIS A 98 -20.56 -21.75 -45.41
CA HIS A 98 -21.72 -22.09 -44.57
C HIS A 98 -21.39 -22.19 -43.06
N VAL A 99 -21.57 -21.06 -42.34
CA VAL A 99 -21.70 -21.01 -40.88
C VAL A 99 -23.14 -20.58 -40.59
N GLN A 100 -23.91 -21.45 -39.92
CA GLN A 100 -25.24 -21.15 -39.40
C GLN A 100 -25.10 -20.56 -38.00
N THR A 101 -25.57 -19.33 -37.83
CA THR A 101 -26.23 -18.91 -36.60
C THR A 101 -27.70 -19.36 -36.65
N PRO A 102 -28.37 -19.48 -35.49
CA PRO A 102 -29.61 -18.73 -35.39
C PRO A 102 -29.78 -17.96 -34.07
N ASP A 103 -30.54 -16.89 -34.23
CA ASP A 103 -30.96 -15.86 -33.28
C ASP A 103 -31.99 -16.31 -32.24
N ILE A 104 -31.90 -15.68 -31.05
CA ILE A 104 -32.94 -15.00 -30.22
C ILE A 104 -34.31 -15.72 -30.08
N THR A 105 -34.77 -16.02 -28.87
CA THR A 105 -35.77 -15.22 -28.13
C THR A 105 -36.07 -15.84 -26.75
N ASN A 106 -35.92 -15.09 -25.65
CA ASN A 106 -37.04 -14.58 -24.86
C ASN A 106 -36.61 -13.99 -23.51
N ARG A 107 -37.02 -12.74 -23.31
CA ARG A 107 -36.87 -11.92 -22.11
C ARG A 107 -38.21 -11.99 -21.35
N ARG A 108 -38.23 -12.38 -20.06
CA ARG A 108 -39.15 -11.85 -19.01
C ARG A 108 -38.94 -12.47 -17.60
N ARG A 109 -38.44 -11.60 -16.70
CA ARG A 109 -38.69 -11.43 -15.24
C ARG A 109 -38.03 -12.37 -14.20
N PRO A 110 -37.18 -11.84 -13.29
CA PRO A 110 -36.79 -12.50 -12.04
C PRO A 110 -37.54 -11.86 -10.84
N LEU A 111 -38.77 -12.29 -10.55
CA LEU A 111 -39.51 -11.82 -9.35
C LEU A 111 -39.51 -12.82 -8.19
N LYS A 112 -38.95 -14.02 -8.38
CA LYS A 112 -38.87 -15.07 -7.35
C LYS A 112 -37.57 -15.03 -6.52
N ILE A 113 -36.54 -14.35 -7.00
CA ILE A 113 -35.23 -14.23 -6.32
C ILE A 113 -35.29 -13.18 -5.20
N VAL A 114 -36.07 -12.11 -5.39
CA VAL A 114 -36.16 -10.99 -4.43
C VAL A 114 -36.88 -11.40 -3.13
N ILE A 115 -37.91 -12.24 -3.20
CA ILE A 115 -38.65 -12.70 -2.00
C ILE A 115 -37.80 -13.68 -1.18
N LEU A 116 -37.00 -14.53 -1.84
CA LEU A 116 -36.06 -15.41 -1.13
C LEU A 116 -34.96 -14.61 -0.42
N ALA A 117 -34.44 -13.57 -1.07
CA ALA A 117 -33.45 -12.67 -0.48
C ALA A 117 -33.99 -11.90 0.74
N ILE A 118 -35.26 -11.48 0.73
CA ILE A 118 -35.88 -10.77 1.87
C ILE A 118 -36.08 -11.72 3.07
N ILE A 119 -36.46 -12.99 2.84
CA ILE A 119 -36.59 -13.97 3.93
C ILE A 119 -35.21 -14.33 4.50
N VAL A 120 -34.19 -14.47 3.65
CA VAL A 120 -32.81 -14.71 4.10
C VAL A 120 -32.27 -13.51 4.87
N ILE A 121 -32.56 -12.27 4.45
CA ILE A 121 -32.17 -11.05 5.19
C ILE A 121 -32.95 -10.88 6.50
N ALA A 122 -34.23 -11.29 6.56
CA ALA A 122 -35.01 -11.22 7.80
C ALA A 122 -34.64 -12.32 8.82
N VAL A 123 -34.21 -13.49 8.35
CA VAL A 123 -33.70 -14.58 9.20
C VAL A 123 -32.25 -14.30 9.63
N LEU A 124 -31.41 -13.75 8.75
CA LEU A 124 -30.04 -13.32 9.09
C LEU A 124 -30.02 -12.02 9.91
N GLY A 125 -30.98 -11.13 9.72
CA GLY A 125 -31.11 -9.89 10.48
C GLY A 125 -31.48 -10.11 11.94
N ASN A 126 -32.16 -11.22 12.26
CA ASN A 126 -32.42 -11.64 13.64
C ASN A 126 -31.26 -12.45 14.27
N LEU A 127 -30.30 -12.95 13.49
CA LEU A 127 -29.09 -13.60 13.99
C LEU A 127 -27.91 -12.62 14.15
N TYR A 128 -28.05 -11.38 13.66
CA TYR A 128 -26.99 -10.37 13.65
C TYR A 128 -26.75 -9.72 15.02
N GLU A 129 -27.70 -9.81 15.96
CA GLU A 129 -27.49 -9.33 17.34
C GLU A 129 -26.91 -10.39 18.28
N GLU A 130 -26.98 -11.70 17.94
CA GLU A 130 -26.54 -12.78 18.84
C GLU A 130 -25.17 -13.38 18.47
N HIS A 131 -24.67 -13.18 17.24
CA HIS A 131 -23.40 -13.76 16.74
C HIS A 131 -22.36 -12.75 16.26
N LYS A 132 -22.40 -11.50 16.74
CA LYS A 132 -21.38 -10.49 16.39
C LYS A 132 -19.95 -10.94 16.75
N TYR A 133 -19.81 -11.85 17.72
CA TYR A 133 -18.52 -12.37 18.19
C TYR A 133 -17.95 -13.55 17.39
N ASP A 134 -18.69 -14.14 16.43
CA ASP A 134 -18.21 -15.31 15.68
C ASP A 134 -17.80 -14.99 14.23
N ILE A 135 -17.99 -13.75 13.75
CA ILE A 135 -17.57 -13.32 12.40
C ILE A 135 -16.20 -12.62 12.42
N GLU A 136 -15.83 -11.97 13.53
CA GLU A 136 -14.47 -11.40 13.70
C GLU A 136 -13.40 -12.50 13.84
N TYR A 137 -13.75 -13.67 14.38
CA TYR A 137 -12.83 -14.80 14.51
C TYR A 137 -12.51 -15.48 13.15
N ALA A 138 -13.35 -15.29 12.12
CA ALA A 138 -13.14 -15.89 10.80
C ALA A 138 -12.33 -15.02 9.82
N ILE A 139 -11.99 -13.78 10.20
CA ILE A 139 -11.20 -12.85 9.37
C ILE A 139 -9.75 -12.76 9.88
N GLY A 140 -9.52 -12.88 11.20
CA GLY A 140 -8.17 -12.99 11.77
C GLY A 140 -7.43 -14.26 11.32
N ASP A 141 -8.15 -15.39 11.19
CA ASP A 141 -7.60 -16.66 10.73
C ASP A 141 -7.26 -16.67 9.21
N ALA A 142 -7.82 -15.73 8.44
CA ALA A 142 -7.56 -15.61 7.01
C ALA A 142 -6.29 -14.80 6.68
N VAL A 143 -5.73 -14.08 7.65
CA VAL A 143 -4.50 -13.28 7.48
C VAL A 143 -3.27 -13.97 8.11
N GLN A 144 -3.46 -14.88 9.08
CA GLN A 144 -2.39 -15.75 9.58
C GLN A 144 -2.41 -17.19 9.01
N GLY A 145 -3.49 -17.64 8.37
CA GLY A 145 -3.65 -19.01 7.86
C GLY A 145 -2.94 -19.36 6.53
N VAL A 146 -2.07 -18.50 5.98
CA VAL A 146 -1.38 -18.80 4.70
C VAL A 146 -0.10 -19.64 4.86
N PHE A 147 0.36 -19.92 6.09
CA PHE A 147 1.54 -20.76 6.30
C PHE A 147 1.37 -21.79 7.44
N GLN A 148 0.39 -22.70 7.32
CA GLN A 148 0.56 -24.06 7.85
C GLN A 148 0.00 -25.06 6.84
N ASP A 149 0.93 -25.75 6.19
CA ASP A 149 0.69 -26.87 5.29
C ASP A 149 -0.13 -27.95 6.01
N THR A 150 -1.39 -28.09 5.59
CA THR A 150 -2.13 -29.35 5.73
C THR A 150 -2.68 -29.74 4.36
N GLY A 151 -1.84 -30.45 3.60
CA GLY A 151 -2.21 -31.73 3.01
C GLY A 151 -3.44 -31.76 2.09
N ASP A 152 -3.14 -31.87 0.81
CA ASP A 152 -4.02 -32.39 -0.25
C ASP A 152 -5.28 -31.59 -0.58
N GLN A 153 -5.13 -30.54 -1.41
CA GLN A 153 -6.13 -30.23 -2.42
C GLN A 153 -5.51 -29.57 -3.66
N LYS A 154 -5.57 -30.33 -4.76
CA LYS A 154 -5.19 -30.02 -6.15
C LYS A 154 -5.13 -28.51 -6.45
N THR A 155 -3.92 -28.01 -6.69
CA THR A 155 -3.69 -26.67 -7.23
C THR A 155 -4.31 -26.57 -8.61
N ASN A 156 -5.39 -25.79 -8.73
CA ASN A 156 -5.76 -25.22 -10.02
C ASN A 156 -4.65 -24.23 -10.38
N ASP A 157 -3.96 -24.49 -11.50
CA ASP A 157 -3.13 -23.50 -12.19
C ASP A 157 -3.92 -22.20 -12.31
N THR A 158 -3.62 -21.26 -11.41
CA THR A 158 -4.12 -19.90 -11.48
C THR A 158 -2.98 -19.11 -12.08
N ASP A 159 -3.19 -18.64 -13.31
CA ASP A 159 -2.28 -17.78 -14.07
C ASP A 159 -1.61 -16.78 -13.13
N LYS A 160 -0.27 -16.83 -13.01
CA LYS A 160 0.51 -15.79 -12.36
C LYS A 160 0.23 -14.50 -13.13
N THR A 161 -0.62 -13.64 -12.58
CA THR A 161 -0.73 -12.26 -13.05
C THR A 161 0.68 -11.66 -12.95
N ASP A 162 1.20 -11.17 -14.07
CA ASP A 162 2.46 -10.43 -14.17
C ASP A 162 2.32 -9.10 -13.42
N TYR A 163 2.34 -9.18 -12.09
CA TYR A 163 2.22 -8.03 -11.21
C TYR A 163 3.59 -7.37 -11.10
N ASP A 164 3.73 -6.19 -11.71
CA ASP A 164 4.93 -5.39 -11.58
C ASP A 164 4.92 -4.65 -10.24
N HIS A 165 5.76 -5.11 -9.31
CA HIS A 165 5.97 -4.52 -7.98
C HIS A 165 6.42 -3.05 -8.02
N TYR A 166 6.88 -2.56 -9.18
CA TYR A 166 7.44 -1.22 -9.35
C TYR A 166 6.61 -0.33 -10.27
N GLN A 167 5.40 -0.74 -10.67
CA GLN A 167 4.57 -0.03 -11.66
C GLN A 167 4.24 1.43 -11.29
N TYR A 168 4.22 1.77 -10.00
CA TYR A 168 3.90 3.11 -9.48
C TYR A 168 5.11 3.87 -8.96
N VAL A 169 6.30 3.28 -9.07
CA VAL A 169 7.55 3.91 -8.62
C VAL A 169 7.89 5.04 -9.57
N THR A 170 7.99 6.25 -9.03
CA THR A 170 8.36 7.46 -9.78
C THR A 170 9.76 7.96 -9.46
N ARG A 171 10.31 7.55 -8.32
CA ARG A 171 11.68 7.85 -7.90
C ARG A 171 12.65 6.89 -8.58
N GLU A 172 13.81 7.39 -8.99
CA GLU A 172 14.88 6.55 -9.52
C GLU A 172 16.04 6.57 -8.53
N ILE A 173 16.58 5.38 -8.20
CA ILE A 173 17.82 5.25 -7.45
C ILE A 173 18.99 5.54 -8.41
N PRO A 174 19.92 6.44 -8.06
CA PRO A 174 21.09 6.72 -8.90
C PRO A 174 21.85 5.45 -9.27
N LYS A 175 22.34 5.37 -10.52
CA LYS A 175 23.11 4.22 -11.02
C LYS A 175 24.53 4.17 -10.47
N GLU A 176 25.07 5.34 -10.13
CA GLU A 176 26.38 5.48 -9.50
C GLU A 176 26.20 5.45 -8.00
N GLY A 177 27.13 4.82 -7.29
CA GLY A 177 27.15 4.73 -5.84
C GLY A 177 28.32 3.87 -5.40
N GLU A 178 28.32 3.50 -4.13
CA GLU A 178 29.33 2.62 -3.56
C GLU A 178 28.94 1.15 -3.74
N ARG A 179 29.94 0.31 -3.94
CA ARG A 179 29.75 -1.14 -3.93
C ARG A 179 29.77 -1.63 -2.49
N ALA A 180 28.75 -2.37 -2.07
CA ALA A 180 28.63 -2.90 -0.73
C ALA A 180 28.07 -4.33 -0.72
N ASP A 181 28.50 -5.09 0.29
CA ASP A 181 28.09 -6.47 0.54
C ASP A 181 27.66 -6.59 2.00
N TYR A 182 26.50 -7.21 2.23
CA TYR A 182 25.94 -7.46 3.56
C TYR A 182 25.64 -8.94 3.73
N GLU A 183 25.78 -9.43 4.96
CA GLU A 183 25.40 -10.77 5.36
C GLU A 183 24.47 -10.66 6.57
N LEU A 184 23.18 -10.85 6.34
CA LEU A 184 22.12 -10.46 7.27
C LEU A 184 21.33 -11.67 7.73
N SER A 185 20.99 -11.74 9.01
CA SER A 185 20.12 -12.78 9.58
C SER A 185 18.64 -12.45 9.39
N SER A 186 17.77 -13.36 9.84
CA SER A 186 16.33 -13.11 9.96
C SER A 186 16.08 -11.83 10.77
N GLY A 187 15.14 -11.00 10.33
CA GLY A 187 14.87 -9.71 10.96
C GLY A 187 14.25 -8.66 10.06
N ASN A 188 13.98 -7.50 10.64
CA ASN A 188 13.63 -6.29 9.90
C ASN A 188 14.84 -5.38 9.75
N TYR A 189 14.95 -4.71 8.62
CA TYR A 189 16.01 -3.74 8.33
C TYR A 189 15.41 -2.52 7.67
N VAL A 190 15.80 -1.34 8.15
CA VAL A 190 15.31 -0.07 7.60
C VAL A 190 16.35 0.52 6.65
N ALA A 191 15.94 0.73 5.40
CA ALA A 191 16.77 1.35 4.38
C ALA A 191 17.09 2.81 4.74
N GLY A 192 18.37 3.18 4.62
CA GLY A 192 18.95 4.42 5.09
C GLY A 192 19.39 4.41 6.56
N VAL A 193 19.13 3.35 7.33
CA VAL A 193 19.59 3.23 8.72
C VAL A 193 20.60 2.10 8.86
N GLU A 194 20.22 0.89 8.48
CA GLU A 194 21.04 -0.31 8.64
C GLU A 194 21.58 -0.84 7.32
N ILE A 195 20.89 -0.50 6.24
CA ILE A 195 21.26 -0.82 4.86
C ILE A 195 21.07 0.45 4.05
N PRO A 196 22.01 0.90 3.21
CA PRO A 196 21.87 2.13 2.44
C PRO A 196 20.78 1.99 1.37
N GLU A 197 20.28 3.12 0.87
CA GLU A 197 19.44 3.12 -0.32
C GLU A 197 20.23 2.53 -1.50
N GLY A 198 19.60 1.68 -2.31
CA GLY A 198 20.30 0.99 -3.39
C GLY A 198 19.44 -0.02 -4.12
N ILE A 199 20.00 -0.57 -5.20
CA ILE A 199 19.41 -1.72 -5.89
C ILE A 199 20.25 -2.94 -5.55
N TYR A 200 19.59 -3.95 -4.97
CA TYR A 200 20.24 -5.11 -4.39
C TYR A 200 19.95 -6.37 -5.19
N THR A 201 20.93 -7.26 -5.15
CA THR A 201 20.76 -8.69 -5.46
C THR A 201 20.86 -9.46 -4.15
N VAL A 202 19.83 -10.25 -3.85
CA VAL A 202 19.80 -11.13 -2.68
C VAL A 202 20.21 -12.53 -3.12
N THR A 203 21.11 -13.17 -2.37
CA THR A 203 21.50 -14.57 -2.56
C THR A 203 21.05 -15.35 -1.32
N PRO A 204 19.93 -16.07 -1.41
CA PRO A 204 19.47 -17.01 -0.39
C PRO A 204 20.51 -18.09 -0.10
N LYS A 205 20.48 -18.67 1.10
CA LYS A 205 21.33 -19.80 1.49
C LYS A 205 20.54 -21.05 1.84
N ASP A 206 19.34 -20.88 2.38
CA ASP A 206 18.49 -21.96 2.85
C ASP A 206 17.21 -22.04 2.00
N ASP A 207 16.64 -23.24 1.86
CA ASP A 207 15.51 -23.50 0.97
C ASP A 207 14.22 -22.73 1.32
N TYR A 208 14.14 -22.25 2.55
CA TYR A 208 12.95 -21.58 3.10
C TYR A 208 13.16 -20.07 3.26
N ASP A 209 14.24 -19.52 2.70
CA ASP A 209 14.50 -18.10 2.78
C ASP A 209 13.42 -17.31 2.05
N ALA A 210 12.96 -16.24 2.70
CA ALA A 210 12.00 -15.30 2.17
C ALA A 210 12.49 -13.86 2.31
N VAL A 211 12.19 -13.05 1.30
CA VAL A 211 12.48 -11.62 1.23
C VAL A 211 11.17 -10.87 1.07
N GLN A 212 10.94 -9.90 1.93
CA GLN A 212 9.78 -9.02 1.85
C GLN A 212 10.22 -7.56 1.87
N ILE A 213 9.60 -6.74 1.02
CA ILE A 213 9.77 -5.29 1.00
C ILE A 213 8.41 -4.66 1.18
N ASP A 214 8.37 -3.70 2.09
CA ASP A 214 7.25 -2.80 2.28
C ASP A 214 7.74 -1.35 2.22
N ASP A 215 7.29 -0.63 1.20
CA ASP A 215 7.58 0.78 0.99
C ASP A 215 6.30 1.48 0.49
N PRO A 216 5.45 1.94 1.42
CA PRO A 216 4.19 2.59 1.06
C PRO A 216 4.42 3.93 0.36
N GLU A 217 5.54 4.62 0.62
CA GLU A 217 5.85 5.91 -0.01
C GLU A 217 6.03 5.77 -1.53
N ASN A 218 6.72 4.70 -1.96
CA ASN A 218 6.91 4.40 -3.38
C ASN A 218 5.92 3.36 -3.92
N SER A 219 4.92 2.96 -3.12
CA SER A 219 3.89 1.95 -3.47
C SER A 219 4.49 0.60 -3.88
N ILE A 220 5.51 0.14 -3.16
CA ILE A 220 6.17 -1.15 -3.40
C ILE A 220 5.74 -2.11 -2.31
N TYR A 221 5.17 -3.22 -2.74
CA TYR A 221 4.95 -4.40 -1.91
C TYR A 221 5.48 -5.61 -2.66
N LEU A 222 6.56 -6.19 -2.16
CA LEU A 222 7.21 -7.35 -2.75
C LEU A 222 7.33 -8.44 -1.70
N TYR A 223 6.94 -9.65 -2.06
CA TYR A 223 7.17 -10.84 -1.26
C TYR A 223 7.72 -11.94 -2.17
N GLU A 224 8.90 -12.42 -1.85
CA GLU A 224 9.59 -13.44 -2.60
C GLU A 224 10.01 -14.59 -1.71
N TYR A 225 9.40 -15.74 -1.93
CA TYR A 225 9.73 -16.99 -1.25
C TYR A 225 10.50 -17.90 -2.20
N THR A 226 11.68 -18.34 -1.76
CA THR A 226 12.66 -18.96 -2.66
C THR A 226 12.34 -20.41 -2.99
N GLU A 227 11.69 -21.14 -2.06
CA GLU A 227 11.39 -22.57 -2.15
C GLU A 227 12.60 -23.44 -2.54
N GLY A 228 13.82 -23.00 -2.23
CA GLY A 228 15.07 -23.65 -2.66
C GLY A 228 15.29 -23.67 -4.18
N LYS A 229 14.50 -22.91 -4.93
CA LYS A 229 14.52 -22.86 -6.41
C LYS A 229 15.18 -21.62 -6.97
N LYS A 230 15.45 -20.62 -6.12
CA LYS A 230 16.02 -19.33 -6.51
C LYS A 230 17.41 -19.17 -5.91
N ASP A 231 18.43 -19.30 -6.77
CA ASP A 231 19.82 -19.01 -6.37
C ASP A 231 20.04 -17.51 -6.08
N LYS A 232 19.23 -16.65 -6.71
CA LYS A 232 19.29 -15.18 -6.57
C LYS A 232 17.92 -14.54 -6.75
N ILE A 233 17.73 -13.40 -6.11
CA ILE A 233 16.61 -12.48 -6.32
C ILE A 233 17.22 -11.13 -6.72
N GLU A 234 16.94 -10.71 -7.95
CA GLU A 234 17.51 -9.50 -8.56
C GLU A 234 16.52 -8.33 -8.51
N ASP A 235 17.02 -7.11 -8.77
CA ASP A 235 16.22 -5.86 -8.78
C ASP A 235 15.45 -5.63 -7.48
N ILE A 236 16.07 -5.86 -6.32
CA ILE A 236 15.50 -5.49 -5.02
C ILE A 236 15.80 -4.03 -4.74
N ARG A 237 14.80 -3.16 -4.96
CA ARG A 237 14.95 -1.70 -4.77
C ARG A 237 14.62 -1.32 -3.34
N LEU A 238 15.63 -0.86 -2.61
CA LEU A 238 15.47 -0.37 -1.24
C LEU A 238 15.62 1.14 -1.26
N TYR A 239 14.51 1.85 -1.28
CA TYR A 239 14.46 3.30 -1.10
C TYR A 239 14.65 3.67 0.36
N LYS A 240 15.27 4.81 0.66
CA LYS A 240 15.37 5.31 2.04
C LYS A 240 13.98 5.33 2.70
N GLY A 241 13.86 4.68 3.85
CA GLY A 241 12.60 4.47 4.57
C GLY A 241 11.90 3.14 4.29
N ALA A 242 12.27 2.42 3.23
CA ALA A 242 11.73 1.09 2.93
C ALA A 242 12.09 0.08 4.02
N HIS A 243 11.16 -0.82 4.32
CA HIS A 243 11.35 -1.89 5.28
C HIS A 243 11.64 -3.19 4.55
N LEU A 244 12.81 -3.75 4.78
CA LEU A 244 13.20 -5.08 4.35
C LEU A 244 12.97 -6.06 5.49
N THR A 245 12.12 -7.06 5.29
CA THR A 245 11.98 -8.19 6.22
C THR A 245 12.59 -9.43 5.59
N LEU A 246 13.52 -10.05 6.31
CA LEU A 246 14.15 -11.30 5.94
C LEU A 246 13.66 -12.39 6.88
N LYS A 247 13.21 -13.52 6.32
CA LYS A 247 13.03 -14.75 7.07
C LYS A 247 14.02 -15.77 6.53
N CYS A 248 14.97 -16.18 7.37
CA CYS A 248 15.99 -17.14 6.98
C CYS A 248 16.49 -17.92 8.19
N LYS A 249 16.96 -19.15 7.96
CA LYS A 249 17.50 -19.98 9.04
C LYS A 249 18.82 -19.44 9.56
N THR A 250 19.70 -19.04 8.65
CA THR A 250 21.04 -18.56 8.99
C THR A 250 21.22 -17.11 8.62
N THR A 251 21.62 -16.84 7.38
CA THR A 251 21.87 -15.51 6.85
C THR A 251 21.68 -15.52 5.35
N VAL A 252 21.26 -14.39 4.79
CA VAL A 252 21.23 -14.14 3.35
C VAL A 252 22.31 -13.13 2.99
N LYS A 253 22.84 -13.23 1.77
CA LYS A 253 23.79 -12.23 1.26
C LYS A 253 23.08 -11.19 0.42
N LEU A 254 23.35 -9.93 0.67
CA LEU A 254 22.86 -8.82 -0.13
C LEU A 254 24.05 -8.12 -0.78
N HIS A 255 23.95 -7.87 -2.07
CA HIS A 255 24.97 -7.19 -2.85
C HIS A 255 24.37 -5.99 -3.58
N THR A 256 25.05 -4.85 -3.58
CA THR A 256 24.72 -3.70 -4.41
C THR A 256 25.98 -3.07 -5.00
N ASP A 257 25.86 -2.52 -6.20
CA ASP A 257 26.90 -1.72 -6.86
C ASP A 257 26.61 -0.20 -6.79
N ASN A 258 25.47 0.19 -6.21
CA ASN A 258 25.00 1.58 -6.17
C ASN A 258 24.40 1.96 -4.80
N ALA A 259 25.05 1.56 -3.71
CA ALA A 259 24.70 2.05 -2.38
C ALA A 259 24.85 3.57 -2.31
N GLN A 260 23.81 4.24 -1.83
CA GLN A 260 23.73 5.69 -1.68
C GLN A 260 24.00 6.10 -0.23
N ASP A 261 24.65 7.25 -0.05
CA ASP A 261 24.83 7.91 1.25
C ASP A 261 25.40 7.01 2.37
N VAL A 262 26.35 6.11 2.03
CA VAL A 262 26.93 5.15 2.97
C VAL A 262 27.57 5.85 4.17
N GLU A 263 28.32 6.93 3.95
CA GLU A 263 28.92 7.74 5.02
C GLU A 263 27.86 8.34 5.97
N ALA A 264 26.67 8.65 5.48
CA ALA A 264 25.61 9.25 6.30
C ALA A 264 24.96 8.24 7.24
N MET A 265 25.10 6.93 6.98
CA MET A 265 24.48 5.87 7.79
C MET A 265 24.95 5.86 9.23
N GLU A 266 26.20 6.27 9.50
CA GLU A 266 26.74 6.37 10.87
C GLU A 266 25.92 7.32 11.75
N THR A 267 25.20 8.26 11.15
CA THR A 267 24.39 9.28 11.84
C THR A 267 22.90 9.20 11.52
N ALA A 268 22.48 8.25 10.68
CA ALA A 268 21.10 8.19 10.18
C ALA A 268 20.12 7.59 11.19
N GLY A 269 20.61 6.75 12.11
CA GLY A 269 19.81 6.22 13.22
C GLY A 269 20.08 6.96 14.52
N GLN A 270 19.21 6.71 15.51
CA GLN A 270 19.42 7.13 16.89
C GLN A 270 19.82 5.94 17.75
N SER A 271 20.54 6.19 18.84
CA SER A 271 20.79 5.17 19.84
C SER A 271 19.47 4.75 20.49
N ASN A 272 19.32 3.46 20.74
CA ASN A 272 18.17 2.96 21.48
C ASN A 272 18.21 3.48 22.93
N PRO A 273 17.11 4.07 23.44
CA PRO A 273 17.06 4.54 24.82
C PRO A 273 17.15 3.40 25.84
N LEU A 274 16.81 2.18 25.45
CA LEU A 274 16.92 0.99 26.28
C LEU A 274 18.33 0.42 26.24
N THR A 275 18.79 -0.07 27.40
CA THR A 275 20.15 -0.64 27.53
C THR A 275 20.17 -2.01 28.21
N GLU A 276 19.07 -2.41 28.85
CA GLU A 276 18.98 -3.66 29.60
C GLU A 276 18.30 -4.75 28.77
N SER A 277 18.92 -5.94 28.75
CA SER A 277 18.31 -7.14 28.16
C SER A 277 17.28 -7.77 29.11
N VAL A 278 16.25 -8.39 28.53
CA VAL A 278 15.21 -9.10 29.28
C VAL A 278 15.22 -10.58 28.89
N ASP A 279 15.29 -11.46 29.89
CA ASP A 279 15.15 -12.90 29.72
C ASP A 279 13.70 -13.32 30.00
N ILE A 280 13.10 -14.05 29.06
CA ILE A 280 11.73 -14.54 29.16
C ILE A 280 11.74 -16.06 29.01
N LYS A 281 11.01 -16.74 29.87
CA LYS A 281 10.80 -18.20 29.82
C LYS A 281 9.31 -18.44 29.91
N GLY A 282 8.75 -19.14 28.92
CA GLY A 282 7.49 -19.89 28.96
C GLY A 282 6.27 -19.35 29.70
N GLN A 283 5.13 -19.30 29.01
CA GLN A 283 3.79 -18.98 29.52
C GLN A 283 3.71 -17.81 30.51
N LYS A 284 3.74 -16.61 29.93
CA LYS A 284 3.16 -15.38 30.47
C LYS A 284 2.80 -14.53 29.25
N THR A 285 1.56 -14.09 29.11
CA THR A 285 1.26 -12.95 28.25
C THR A 285 1.87 -11.74 28.91
N LEU A 286 2.88 -11.15 28.28
CA LEU A 286 3.49 -9.92 28.75
C LEU A 286 2.85 -8.76 28.01
N THR A 287 2.57 -7.67 28.71
CA THR A 287 2.10 -6.43 28.08
C THR A 287 3.21 -5.40 28.13
N ALA A 288 3.60 -4.85 26.97
CA ALA A 288 4.54 -3.75 26.90
C ALA A 288 3.98 -2.49 27.60
N GLY A 289 4.83 -1.79 28.36
CA GLY A 289 4.46 -0.69 29.25
C GLY A 289 4.02 -1.14 30.66
N ARG A 290 3.83 -2.46 30.87
CA ARG A 290 3.47 -3.04 32.17
C ARG A 290 4.46 -4.08 32.66
N ASP A 291 4.75 -5.08 31.82
CA ASP A 291 5.60 -6.22 32.16
C ASP A 291 6.99 -6.14 31.51
N LEU A 292 7.11 -5.39 30.42
CA LEU A 292 8.37 -5.06 29.74
C LEU A 292 8.29 -3.63 29.21
N GLU A 293 9.44 -2.97 29.04
CA GLU A 293 9.49 -1.66 28.40
C GLU A 293 9.21 -1.77 26.89
N PRO A 294 8.40 -0.88 26.30
CA PRO A 294 8.23 -0.83 24.84
C PRO A 294 9.55 -0.42 24.19
N GLY A 295 9.87 -1.04 23.05
CA GLY A 295 11.19 -0.89 22.48
C GLY A 295 11.42 -1.67 21.22
N ILE A 296 12.63 -1.53 20.68
CA ILE A 296 13.13 -2.33 19.58
C ILE A 296 14.22 -3.24 20.13
N TYR A 297 14.07 -4.54 19.89
CA TYR A 297 14.90 -5.58 20.46
C TYR A 297 15.38 -6.56 19.40
N ASP A 298 16.60 -7.04 19.55
CA ASP A 298 17.05 -8.25 18.90
C ASP A 298 16.57 -9.44 19.73
N LEU A 299 15.76 -10.29 19.11
CA LEU A 299 15.22 -11.52 19.69
C LEU A 299 16.21 -12.66 19.47
N ARG A 300 16.48 -13.42 20.54
CA ARG A 300 17.31 -14.62 20.45
C ARG A 300 16.73 -15.77 21.27
N ARG A 301 16.77 -16.97 20.70
CA ARG A 301 16.55 -18.23 21.42
C ARG A 301 17.69 -18.49 22.41
N VAL A 302 17.33 -18.78 23.65
CA VAL A 302 18.26 -19.23 24.70
C VAL A 302 18.23 -20.76 24.81
N SER A 303 17.04 -21.35 24.80
CA SER A 303 16.84 -22.81 24.81
C SER A 303 15.39 -23.17 24.48
N GLY A 304 15.14 -24.44 24.19
CA GLY A 304 13.80 -24.94 23.87
C GLY A 304 13.41 -24.65 22.43
N ALA A 305 12.12 -24.83 22.14
CA ALA A 305 11.53 -24.63 20.82
C ALA A 305 10.08 -24.13 20.98
N GLY A 306 9.65 -23.30 20.05
CA GLY A 306 8.27 -22.80 20.00
C GLY A 306 8.18 -21.47 19.27
N ASN A 307 7.04 -20.80 19.44
CA ASN A 307 6.77 -19.52 18.82
C ASN A 307 6.88 -18.37 19.83
N VAL A 308 7.22 -17.22 19.28
CA VAL A 308 7.03 -15.91 19.88
C VAL A 308 5.97 -15.20 19.06
N ASP A 309 4.83 -14.90 19.68
CA ASP A 309 3.70 -14.24 19.06
C ASP A 309 3.53 -12.84 19.64
N ILE A 310 3.40 -11.85 18.77
CA ILE A 310 3.18 -10.45 19.14
C ILE A 310 1.90 -9.97 18.51
N ILE A 311 1.06 -9.34 19.32
CA ILE A 311 -0.17 -8.68 18.85
C ILE A 311 -0.07 -7.21 19.19
N ILE A 312 -0.32 -6.38 18.17
CA ILE A 312 -0.23 -4.93 18.25
C ILE A 312 -1.65 -4.36 18.19
N TYR A 313 -1.94 -3.49 19.15
CA TYR A 313 -3.25 -2.87 19.29
C TYR A 313 -3.18 -1.37 18.99
N SER A 314 -4.21 -0.83 18.36
CA SER A 314 -4.43 0.62 18.25
C SER A 314 -4.72 1.24 19.62
N ASP A 315 -4.75 2.58 19.68
CA ASP A 315 -5.22 3.34 20.83
C ASP A 315 -6.67 2.98 21.22
N GLU A 316 -7.48 2.55 20.25
CA GLU A 316 -8.87 2.10 20.45
C GLU A 316 -8.97 0.64 20.91
N LYS A 317 -7.81 -0.02 21.12
CA LYS A 317 -7.67 -1.43 21.52
C LYS A 317 -8.15 -2.44 20.49
N GLU A 318 -8.17 -2.04 19.22
CA GLU A 318 -8.39 -2.96 18.11
C GLU A 318 -7.05 -3.57 17.70
N GLU A 319 -7.02 -4.87 17.41
CA GLU A 319 -5.83 -5.49 16.81
C GLU A 319 -5.60 -4.88 15.42
N ILE A 320 -4.42 -4.29 15.22
CA ILE A 320 -4.03 -3.68 13.94
C ILE A 320 -2.97 -4.49 13.20
N ASN A 321 -2.21 -5.31 13.92
CA ASN A 321 -1.19 -6.15 13.34
C ASN A 321 -0.82 -7.27 14.30
N SER A 322 -0.35 -8.38 13.74
CA SER A 322 0.20 -9.49 14.50
C SER A 322 1.39 -10.09 13.79
N TRP A 323 2.33 -10.59 14.56
CA TRP A 323 3.58 -11.14 14.06
C TRP A 323 3.95 -12.39 14.86
N SER A 324 4.46 -13.41 14.17
CA SER A 324 4.87 -14.67 14.78
C SER A 324 6.22 -15.09 14.24
N GLN A 325 7.03 -15.65 15.14
CA GLN A 325 8.35 -16.19 14.82
C GLN A 325 8.57 -17.51 15.53
N GLY A 326 8.74 -18.56 14.73
CA GLY A 326 9.21 -19.85 15.20
C GLY A 326 10.69 -19.78 15.55
N LEU A 327 11.05 -20.30 16.72
CA LEU A 327 12.44 -20.41 17.16
C LEU A 327 12.71 -21.84 17.58
N SER A 328 13.68 -22.48 16.92
CA SER A 328 14.17 -23.80 17.30
C SER A 328 15.57 -24.02 16.73
N GLU A 329 16.31 -24.98 17.29
CA GLU A 329 17.69 -25.29 16.86
C GLU A 329 17.75 -25.79 15.41
N ASP A 330 16.79 -26.62 15.02
CA ASP A 330 16.72 -27.20 13.68
C ASP A 330 15.67 -26.53 12.77
N GLY A 331 15.02 -25.47 13.25
CA GLY A 331 13.92 -24.79 12.56
C GLY A 331 14.32 -24.12 11.25
N ILE A 332 13.30 -23.73 10.48
CA ILE A 332 13.47 -23.05 9.19
C ILE A 332 13.63 -21.52 9.34
N ASP A 333 13.08 -20.94 10.40
CA ASP A 333 13.06 -19.48 10.61
C ASP A 333 14.23 -18.96 11.47
N GLY A 334 15.15 -19.85 11.84
CA GLY A 334 16.37 -19.55 12.58
C GLY A 334 16.20 -19.45 14.10
N GLU A 335 17.26 -19.01 14.77
CA GLU A 335 17.32 -18.87 16.23
C GLU A 335 17.28 -17.42 16.72
N THR A 336 17.31 -16.46 15.80
CA THR A 336 17.37 -15.03 16.10
C THR A 336 16.48 -14.26 15.14
N PHE A 337 15.94 -13.15 15.62
CA PHE A 337 15.24 -12.19 14.79
C PHE A 337 15.70 -10.78 15.15
N HIS A 338 16.30 -10.11 14.17
CA HIS A 338 16.86 -8.76 14.33
C HIS A 338 15.75 -7.71 14.24
N TYR A 339 15.83 -6.67 15.07
CA TYR A 339 14.93 -5.51 14.99
C TYR A 339 13.43 -5.85 15.16
N LEU A 340 13.10 -6.48 16.29
CA LEU A 340 11.73 -6.72 16.70
C LEU A 340 11.14 -5.49 17.38
N VAL A 341 10.11 -4.89 16.78
CA VAL A 341 9.47 -3.68 17.28
C VAL A 341 8.32 -4.06 18.22
N ILE A 342 8.34 -3.57 19.46
CA ILE A 342 7.31 -3.83 20.46
C ILE A 342 6.77 -2.49 20.95
N PRO A 343 5.65 -2.00 20.39
CA PRO A 343 5.05 -0.75 20.82
C PRO A 343 4.38 -0.88 22.20
N GLU A 344 4.04 0.26 22.79
CA GLU A 344 3.24 0.32 24.03
C GLU A 344 1.97 -0.53 23.88
N ASN A 345 1.50 -1.17 24.96
CA ASN A 345 0.32 -2.04 25.00
C ASN A 345 0.36 -3.30 24.11
N ALA A 346 1.40 -3.53 23.30
CA ALA A 346 1.55 -4.78 22.57
C ALA A 346 1.60 -5.97 23.55
N THR A 347 0.99 -7.09 23.15
CA THR A 347 1.09 -8.34 23.90
C THR A 347 2.14 -9.23 23.27
N LEU A 348 2.91 -9.89 24.13
CA LEU A 348 3.94 -10.86 23.76
C LEU A 348 3.60 -12.19 24.42
N GLU A 349 3.42 -13.23 23.62
CA GLU A 349 3.24 -14.61 24.06
C GLU A 349 4.46 -15.44 23.67
N VAL A 350 4.99 -16.20 24.62
CA VAL A 350 6.15 -17.06 24.42
C VAL A 350 5.75 -18.47 24.83
N SER A 351 5.93 -19.41 23.90
CA SER A 351 5.66 -20.84 24.11
C SER A 351 6.29 -21.36 25.40
N GLU A 352 5.58 -22.24 26.13
CA GLU A 352 5.94 -22.70 27.48
C GLU A 352 7.37 -23.29 27.58
N ASP A 353 7.77 -24.06 26.58
CA ASP A 353 9.08 -24.71 26.54
C ASP A 353 10.19 -23.80 26.01
N LEU A 354 9.84 -22.62 25.49
CA LEU A 354 10.77 -21.69 24.87
C LEU A 354 11.33 -20.69 25.90
N LYS A 355 12.65 -20.50 25.84
CA LYS A 355 13.35 -19.41 26.53
C LYS A 355 13.97 -18.48 25.51
N ILE A 356 13.73 -17.20 25.66
CA ILE A 356 14.24 -16.15 24.79
C ILE A 356 14.95 -15.06 25.59
N ARG A 357 15.77 -14.30 24.87
CA ARG A 357 16.35 -13.05 25.33
C ARG A 357 15.98 -11.96 24.34
N LEU A 358 15.47 -10.85 24.87
CA LEU A 358 15.31 -9.59 24.15
C LEU A 358 16.48 -8.69 24.52
N THR A 359 17.28 -8.28 23.54
CA THR A 359 18.40 -7.34 23.74
C THR A 359 18.11 -6.07 22.98
N PRO A 360 18.10 -4.88 23.60
CA PRO A 360 17.88 -3.64 22.86
C PRO A 360 18.79 -3.53 21.64
N SER A 361 18.20 -3.35 20.46
CA SER A 361 18.97 -3.14 19.22
C SER A 361 19.77 -1.85 19.37
N LYS A 362 21.04 -1.81 18.96
CA LYS A 362 21.94 -0.67 19.27
C LYS A 362 21.50 0.64 18.62
N GLN A 363 21.09 0.55 17.35
CA GLN A 363 20.71 1.67 16.51
C GLN A 363 19.30 1.43 16.01
N ILE A 364 18.48 2.47 16.08
CA ILE A 364 17.07 2.42 15.68
C ILE A 364 16.74 3.60 14.76
N ALA A 365 15.81 3.40 13.85
CA ALA A 365 15.27 4.43 12.98
C ALA A 365 14.47 5.48 13.78
N SER A 366 13.62 5.02 14.69
CA SER A 366 12.70 5.88 15.43
C SER A 366 12.28 5.26 16.77
N THR A 367 11.92 6.11 17.73
CA THR A 367 11.17 5.71 18.95
C THR A 367 9.65 5.74 18.74
N ASP A 368 9.18 6.14 17.55
CA ASP A 368 7.79 5.94 17.13
C ASP A 368 7.59 4.50 16.67
N TYR A 369 7.36 3.62 17.64
CA TYR A 369 7.19 2.18 17.40
C TYR A 369 5.90 1.86 16.63
N TYR A 370 4.85 2.67 16.77
CA TYR A 370 3.61 2.48 16.04
C TYR A 370 3.74 2.88 14.56
N GLY A 371 4.52 3.92 14.26
CA GLY A 371 4.85 4.30 12.88
C GLY A 371 5.48 3.16 12.07
N PHE A 372 6.11 2.18 12.72
CA PHE A 372 6.60 0.98 12.04
C PHE A 372 5.48 0.10 11.46
N TYR A 373 4.30 0.10 12.07
CA TYR A 373 3.16 -0.76 11.72
C TYR A 373 1.99 -0.03 11.06
N ASN A 374 1.89 1.29 11.27
CA ASN A 374 0.85 2.13 10.69
C ASN A 374 1.20 2.43 9.22
N ARG A 375 0.84 1.50 8.33
CA ARG A 375 1.15 1.52 6.90
C ARG A 375 -0.11 1.61 6.05
#